data_AF-A0A958I0B9-F1
#
_entry.id   AF-A0A958I0B9-F1
#
_cell.length_a   1.000
_cell.length_b   1.000
_cell.length_c   1.000
_cell.angle_alpha   90.00
_cell.angle_beta   90.00
_cell.angle_gamma   90.00
#
_symmetry.space_group_name_H-M   'P 1'
#
loop_
_entity.id
_entity.type
_entity.pdbx_description
1 polymer ?
#
loop_
_entity_poly.entity_id
_entity_poly.type
_entity_poly.pdbx_seq_one_letter_code
_entity_poly.pdbx_strand_id
1 'polypeptide(L)'
;METEENKDEKMVKAIFDEALQSGETYQLLDYLCNTIGPRLSGSENAAKAVQWTRQVMESFPFDNVFLQSVMVPHWERGAKEIAQIVPKSGNRVDLNVLAIGGSVPTADDGILAEVVEVQSLDEVAELGREKIAGKIVFYNRAFDQRVIRTGAGYGGAVDQRARGASRAAEFGALGIVIRSVTSSFDDQPHTGTLIYADSLPKIPAAALGFQSADKLTDAL
;
A
#
# COMPACT_ATOMS: atom_id res chain seq x y z
N MET A 1 30.99 -40.85 20.16
CA MET A 1 31.27 -39.43 19.84
C MET A 1 30.04 -38.90 19.16
N GLU A 2 29.34 -37.92 19.73
CA GLU A 2 28.32 -37.17 18.99
C GLU A 2 28.99 -36.38 17.88
N THR A 3 28.54 -36.57 16.65
CA THR A 3 28.92 -35.75 15.50
C THR A 3 28.28 -34.36 15.66
N GLU A 4 28.90 -33.30 15.12
CA GLU A 4 28.33 -31.94 15.20
C GLU A 4 26.92 -31.84 14.60
N GLU A 5 26.66 -32.62 13.55
CA GLU A 5 25.33 -32.75 12.92
C GLU A 5 24.22 -33.15 13.90
N ASN A 6 24.55 -33.93 14.95
CA ASN A 6 23.61 -34.34 16.00
C ASN A 6 23.32 -33.22 17.02
N LYS A 7 24.28 -32.29 17.22
CA LYS A 7 24.13 -31.18 18.17
C LYS A 7 23.26 -30.06 17.60
N ASP A 8 23.48 -29.70 16.34
CA ASP A 8 22.70 -28.67 15.67
C ASP A 8 21.23 -29.08 15.53
N GLU A 9 20.97 -30.35 15.17
CA GLU A 9 19.61 -30.89 15.12
C GLU A 9 18.89 -30.75 16.47
N LYS A 10 19.54 -31.12 17.57
CA LYS A 10 19.00 -30.98 18.93
C LYS A 10 18.74 -29.53 19.31
N MET A 11 19.65 -28.62 18.96
CA MET A 11 19.50 -27.20 19.23
C MET A 11 18.31 -26.60 18.45
N VAL A 12 18.22 -26.87 17.15
CA VAL A 12 17.10 -26.40 16.31
C VAL A 12 15.77 -26.93 16.85
N LYS A 13 15.73 -28.21 17.26
CA LYS A 13 14.54 -28.78 17.89
C LYS A 13 14.18 -28.05 19.19
N ALA A 14 15.16 -27.76 20.05
CA ALA A 14 14.91 -27.04 21.29
C ALA A 14 14.36 -25.63 21.05
N ILE A 15 14.90 -24.90 20.07
CA ILE A 15 14.37 -23.58 19.66
C ILE A 15 12.92 -23.69 19.18
N PHE A 16 12.61 -24.70 18.36
CA PHE A 16 11.27 -24.94 17.86
C PHE A 16 10.27 -25.27 18.98
N ASP A 17 10.64 -26.16 19.90
CA ASP A 17 9.81 -26.54 21.04
C ASP A 17 9.53 -25.33 21.95
N GLU A 18 10.57 -24.53 22.26
CA GLU A 18 10.46 -23.33 23.09
C GLU A 18 9.53 -22.29 22.46
N ALA A 19 9.68 -22.02 21.15
CA ALA A 19 8.83 -21.07 20.44
C ALA A 19 7.33 -21.44 20.47
N LEU A 20 7.00 -22.74 20.54
CA LEU A 20 5.63 -23.23 20.59
C LEU A 20 5.06 -23.35 22.01
N GLN A 21 5.90 -23.56 23.01
CA GLN A 21 5.46 -23.82 24.40
C GLN A 21 5.52 -22.56 25.28
N SER A 22 6.52 -21.72 25.06
CA SER A 22 6.89 -20.62 25.96
C SER A 22 7.12 -19.30 25.23
N GLY A 23 6.81 -19.22 23.93
CA GLY A 23 7.06 -18.02 23.12
C GLY A 23 6.21 -16.81 23.54
N GLU A 24 6.82 -15.63 23.57
CA GLU A 24 6.16 -14.35 23.91
C GLU A 24 5.70 -13.55 22.68
N THR A 25 5.89 -14.09 21.47
CA THR A 25 5.70 -13.39 20.19
C THR A 25 4.31 -12.78 20.04
N TYR A 26 3.27 -13.51 20.45
CA TYR A 26 1.89 -13.03 20.28
C TYR A 26 1.59 -11.85 21.20
N GLN A 27 2.04 -11.89 22.46
CA GLN A 27 1.84 -10.82 23.44
C GLN A 27 2.61 -9.55 23.03
N LEU A 28 3.84 -9.72 22.52
CA LEU A 28 4.62 -8.61 21.97
C LEU A 28 3.92 -7.99 20.75
N LEU A 29 3.38 -8.81 19.85
CA LEU A 29 2.62 -8.33 18.70
C LEU A 29 1.32 -7.63 19.12
N ASP A 30 0.60 -8.18 20.10
CA ASP A 30 -0.63 -7.61 20.65
C ASP A 30 -0.37 -6.21 21.21
N TYR A 31 0.67 -6.03 22.03
CA TYR A 31 1.04 -4.72 22.55
C TYR A 31 1.37 -3.74 21.40
N LEU A 32 2.16 -4.17 20.43
CA LEU A 32 2.55 -3.34 19.30
C LEU A 32 1.36 -2.92 18.42
N CYS A 33 0.34 -3.78 18.27
CA CYS A 33 -0.83 -3.52 17.45
C CYS A 33 -1.94 -2.79 18.19
N ASN A 34 -2.25 -3.19 19.42
CA ASN A 34 -3.42 -2.71 20.17
C ASN A 34 -3.09 -1.61 21.16
N THR A 35 -1.85 -1.53 21.65
CA THR A 35 -1.41 -0.45 22.55
C THR A 35 -0.73 0.68 21.79
N ILE A 36 0.20 0.36 20.88
CA ILE A 36 0.90 1.39 20.08
C ILE A 36 0.09 1.79 18.84
N GLY A 37 -0.48 0.82 18.13
CA GLY A 37 -1.33 1.09 16.96
C GLY A 37 -0.60 1.28 15.63
N PRO A 38 -1.25 1.95 14.66
CA PRO A 38 -0.67 2.25 13.35
C PRO A 38 0.58 3.11 13.49
N ARG A 39 1.66 2.70 12.83
CA ARG A 39 3.03 3.16 13.06
C ARG A 39 3.75 3.47 11.75
N LEU A 40 3.14 4.37 10.96
CA LEU A 40 3.71 4.83 9.69
C LEU A 40 5.07 5.51 9.93
N SER A 41 6.03 5.34 9.03
CA SER A 41 7.34 6.00 9.12
C SER A 41 7.21 7.50 9.33
N GLY A 42 7.96 8.05 10.27
CA GLY A 42 7.92 9.47 10.62
C GLY A 42 6.73 9.89 11.51
N SER A 43 5.82 8.96 11.88
CA SER A 43 4.74 9.25 12.82
C SER A 43 5.17 9.14 14.28
N GLU A 44 4.39 9.74 15.19
CA GLU A 44 4.59 9.63 16.64
C GLU A 44 4.56 8.16 17.11
N ASN A 45 3.64 7.36 16.59
CA ASN A 45 3.52 5.94 16.96
C ASN A 45 4.68 5.10 16.44
N ALA A 46 5.30 5.45 15.30
CA ALA A 46 6.54 4.81 14.88
C ALA A 46 7.69 5.11 15.85
N ALA A 47 7.81 6.35 16.35
CA ALA A 47 8.79 6.69 17.37
C ALA A 47 8.54 5.93 18.69
N LYS A 48 7.27 5.83 19.13
CA LYS A 48 6.88 5.01 20.29
C LYS A 48 7.25 3.54 20.10
N ALA A 49 6.97 2.97 18.92
CA ALA A 49 7.33 1.60 18.59
C ALA A 49 8.84 1.35 18.69
N VAL A 50 9.67 2.26 18.17
CA VAL A 50 11.14 2.14 18.26
C VAL A 50 11.61 2.12 19.71
N GLN A 51 11.13 3.04 20.55
CA GLN A 51 11.54 3.09 21.95
C GLN A 51 11.04 1.89 22.74
N TRP A 52 9.80 1.47 22.51
CA TRP A 52 9.25 0.28 23.16
C TRP A 52 10.01 -0.99 22.77
N THR A 53 10.28 -1.21 21.48
CA THR A 53 11.05 -2.39 21.03
C THR A 53 12.45 -2.39 21.62
N ARG A 54 13.10 -1.22 21.74
CA ARG A 54 14.38 -1.10 22.45
C ARG A 54 14.27 -1.60 23.89
N GLN A 55 13.26 -1.15 24.64
CA GLN A 55 13.05 -1.57 26.04
C GLN A 55 12.81 -3.07 26.16
N VAL A 56 12.02 -3.65 25.25
CA VAL A 56 11.81 -5.11 25.19
C VAL A 56 13.14 -5.83 24.95
N MET A 57 13.95 -5.37 23.99
CA MET A 57 15.26 -5.98 23.73
C MET A 57 16.23 -5.82 24.91
N GLU A 58 16.24 -4.66 25.58
CA GLU A 58 17.06 -4.41 26.78
C GLU A 58 16.65 -5.31 27.97
N SER A 59 15.42 -5.84 27.98
CA SER A 59 14.96 -6.80 28.99
C SER A 59 15.45 -8.23 28.77
N PHE A 60 15.92 -8.54 27.55
CA PHE A 60 16.47 -9.84 27.18
C PHE A 60 18.00 -9.88 27.35
N PRO A 61 18.61 -11.08 27.47
CA PRO A 61 20.05 -11.24 27.69
C PRO A 61 20.86 -11.06 26.39
N PHE A 62 20.61 -9.99 25.62
CA PHE A 62 21.42 -9.63 24.46
C PHE A 62 22.72 -8.95 24.88
N ASP A 63 23.80 -9.21 24.14
CA ASP A 63 25.11 -8.60 24.43
C ASP A 63 25.09 -7.07 24.31
N ASN A 64 24.38 -6.54 23.30
CA ASN A 64 24.29 -5.11 23.02
C ASN A 64 22.94 -4.76 22.41
N VAL A 65 22.32 -3.67 22.90
CA VAL A 65 21.12 -3.09 22.32
C VAL A 65 21.38 -1.60 22.08
N PHE A 66 21.22 -1.14 20.85
CA PHE A 66 21.40 0.26 20.48
C PHE A 66 20.50 0.63 19.30
N LEU A 67 20.20 1.92 19.18
CA LEU A 67 19.42 2.47 18.07
C LEU A 67 20.35 3.02 16.99
N GLN A 68 19.99 2.78 15.73
CA GLN A 68 20.64 3.41 14.58
C GLN A 68 19.72 4.48 14.00
N SER A 69 20.26 5.68 13.81
CA SER A 69 19.50 6.80 13.23
C SER A 69 19.30 6.58 11.73
N VAL A 70 18.06 6.72 11.27
CA VAL A 70 17.68 6.59 9.86
C VAL A 70 16.82 7.79 9.47
N MET A 71 17.14 8.41 8.34
CA MET A 71 16.29 9.45 7.75
C MET A 71 15.06 8.80 7.12
N VAL A 72 13.87 9.26 7.50
CA VAL A 72 12.60 8.73 6.98
C VAL A 72 11.74 9.87 6.43
N PRO A 73 10.90 9.60 5.41
CA PRO A 73 9.90 10.57 4.99
C PRO A 73 8.84 10.75 6.10
N HIS A 74 8.26 11.94 6.14
CA HIS A 74 7.10 12.24 6.98
C HIS A 74 5.96 12.66 6.05
N TRP A 75 4.90 11.86 6.05
CA TRP A 75 3.70 12.09 5.26
C TRP A 75 2.48 11.88 6.15
N GLU A 76 1.60 12.87 6.17
CA GLU A 76 0.34 12.82 6.91
C GLU A 76 -0.80 12.78 5.91
N ARG A 77 -1.69 11.81 6.10
CA ARG A 77 -2.94 11.76 5.33
C ARG A 77 -3.82 12.91 5.81
N GLY A 78 -4.30 13.71 4.86
CA GLY A 78 -5.19 14.83 5.14
C GLY A 78 -6.62 14.40 5.49
N ALA A 79 -7.57 15.29 5.21
CA ALA A 79 -9.00 15.00 5.36
C ALA A 79 -9.42 13.76 4.54
N LYS A 80 -10.50 13.10 4.98
CA LYS A 80 -11.03 11.91 4.32
C LYS A 80 -11.34 12.22 2.85
N GLU A 81 -10.81 11.38 1.97
CA GLU A 81 -10.96 11.52 0.53
C GLU A 81 -12.40 11.22 0.10
N ILE A 82 -12.85 11.87 -0.98
CA ILE A 82 -14.18 11.68 -1.58
C ILE A 82 -13.99 11.42 -3.06
N ALA A 83 -14.64 10.38 -3.58
CA ALA A 83 -14.69 10.08 -5.00
C ALA A 83 -16.13 9.79 -5.41
N GLN A 84 -16.56 10.40 -6.53
CA GLN A 84 -17.91 10.23 -7.07
C GLN A 84 -17.85 10.06 -8.58
N ILE A 85 -18.64 9.14 -9.11
CA ILE A 85 -18.95 9.08 -10.54
C ILE A 85 -19.98 10.18 -10.82
N VAL A 86 -19.71 11.02 -11.82
CA VAL A 86 -20.63 12.09 -12.27
C VAL A 86 -21.10 11.77 -13.69
N PRO A 87 -22.13 10.92 -13.86
CA PRO A 87 -22.61 10.56 -15.18
C PRO A 87 -23.41 11.72 -15.80
N LYS A 88 -23.52 11.71 -17.13
CA LYS A 88 -24.34 12.68 -17.87
C LYS A 88 -25.83 12.64 -17.49
N SER A 89 -26.30 11.51 -16.95
CA SER A 89 -27.67 11.32 -16.47
C SER A 89 -27.98 12.04 -15.14
N GLY A 90 -26.97 12.55 -14.43
CA GLY A 90 -27.12 13.41 -13.26
C GLY A 90 -27.10 12.69 -11.90
N ASN A 91 -27.36 11.39 -11.84
CA ASN A 91 -27.31 10.64 -10.58
C ASN A 91 -25.86 10.29 -10.22
N ARG A 92 -25.31 11.01 -9.23
CA ARG A 92 -23.95 10.74 -8.72
C ARG A 92 -23.90 9.42 -7.98
N VAL A 93 -22.78 8.72 -8.09
CA VAL A 93 -22.53 7.44 -7.39
C VAL A 93 -21.27 7.59 -6.54
N ASP A 94 -21.40 7.38 -5.24
CA ASP A 94 -20.28 7.41 -4.31
C ASP A 94 -19.38 6.18 -4.46
N LEU A 95 -18.07 6.40 -4.38
CA LEU A 95 -17.04 5.38 -4.42
C LEU A 95 -16.24 5.39 -3.11
N ASN A 96 -15.92 4.21 -2.59
CA ASN A 96 -14.97 4.06 -1.50
C ASN A 96 -13.55 4.24 -2.03
N VAL A 97 -12.87 5.26 -1.51
CA VAL A 97 -11.56 5.71 -1.97
C VAL A 97 -10.62 5.96 -0.79
N LEU A 98 -9.32 5.78 -1.00
CA LEU A 98 -8.27 6.09 -0.02
C LEU A 98 -7.00 6.53 -0.74
N ALA A 99 -6.37 7.64 -0.32
CA ALA A 99 -5.13 8.07 -0.96
C ALA A 99 -4.02 7.02 -0.81
N ILE A 100 -3.17 6.93 -1.83
CA ILE A 100 -1.96 6.10 -1.78
C ILE A 100 -0.93 6.84 -0.91
N GLY A 101 -0.19 6.11 -0.09
CA GLY A 101 0.80 6.67 0.83
C GLY A 101 1.89 7.43 0.08
N GLY A 102 2.06 8.70 0.43
CA GLY A 102 2.97 9.62 -0.25
C GLY A 102 2.34 10.43 -1.38
N SER A 103 1.06 10.22 -1.72
CA SER A 103 0.36 11.02 -2.73
C SER A 103 0.33 12.50 -2.35
N VAL A 104 0.46 13.36 -3.36
CA VAL A 104 0.15 14.80 -3.23
C VAL A 104 -1.37 15.00 -3.14
N PRO A 105 -1.85 16.08 -2.50
CA PRO A 105 -3.28 16.38 -2.42
C PRO A 105 -3.82 16.86 -3.77
N THR A 106 -5.14 16.76 -3.94
CA THR A 106 -5.86 17.55 -4.96
C THR A 106 -5.87 19.03 -4.56
N ALA A 107 -6.23 19.90 -5.50
CA ALA A 107 -6.63 21.27 -5.15
C ALA A 107 -7.92 21.26 -4.29
N ASP A 108 -8.21 22.39 -3.64
CA ASP A 108 -9.35 22.54 -2.71
C ASP A 108 -10.71 22.29 -3.38
N ASP A 109 -10.82 22.58 -4.68
CA ASP A 109 -12.01 22.33 -5.51
C ASP A 109 -12.08 20.90 -6.08
N GLY A 110 -11.06 20.08 -5.79
CA GLY A 110 -10.97 18.69 -6.25
C GLY A 110 -10.52 18.56 -7.70
N ILE A 111 -10.78 17.39 -8.30
CA ILE A 111 -10.53 17.13 -9.72
C ILE A 111 -11.80 16.54 -10.33
N LEU A 112 -12.35 17.22 -11.33
CA LEU A 112 -13.42 16.70 -12.18
C LEU A 112 -12.87 16.54 -13.59
N ALA A 113 -12.74 15.29 -14.05
CA ALA A 113 -12.22 14.98 -15.37
C ALA A 113 -12.82 13.66 -15.88
N GLU A 114 -12.71 13.44 -17.19
CA GLU A 114 -13.02 12.14 -17.78
C GLU A 114 -12.03 11.08 -17.28
N VAL A 115 -12.50 9.84 -17.19
CA VAL A 115 -11.70 8.71 -16.75
C VAL A 115 -11.31 7.85 -17.96
N VAL A 116 -10.09 7.33 -17.98
CA VAL A 116 -9.64 6.31 -18.94
C VAL A 116 -9.25 5.05 -18.17
N GLU A 117 -9.97 3.97 -18.42
CA GLU A 117 -9.61 2.66 -17.88
C GLU A 117 -8.44 2.06 -18.65
N VAL A 118 -7.48 1.49 -17.91
CA VAL A 118 -6.33 0.77 -18.44
C VAL A 118 -6.02 -0.45 -17.57
N GLN A 119 -5.39 -1.46 -18.15
CA GLN A 119 -4.97 -2.71 -17.53
C GLN A 119 -3.46 -2.75 -17.25
N SER A 120 -2.68 -1.77 -17.70
CA SER A 120 -1.24 -1.75 -17.43
C SER A 120 -0.61 -0.35 -17.57
N LEU A 121 0.62 -0.21 -17.08
CA LEU A 121 1.44 0.98 -17.33
C LEU A 121 1.83 1.13 -18.81
N ASP A 122 1.95 0.02 -19.53
CA ASP A 122 2.35 0.02 -20.94
C ASP A 122 1.19 0.46 -21.82
N GLU A 123 -0.04 0.08 -21.49
CA GLU A 123 -1.24 0.58 -22.16
C GLU A 123 -1.37 2.12 -22.05
N VAL A 124 -0.97 2.71 -20.91
CA VAL A 124 -0.91 4.18 -20.79
C VAL A 124 0.10 4.79 -21.76
N ALA A 125 1.23 4.12 -21.97
CA ALA A 125 2.24 4.58 -22.92
C ALA A 125 1.79 4.41 -24.38
N GLU A 126 1.09 3.32 -24.69
CA GLU A 126 0.52 3.03 -26.01
C GLU A 126 -0.60 4.02 -26.38
N LEU A 127 -1.49 4.33 -25.43
CA LEU A 127 -2.54 5.34 -25.59
C LEU A 127 -1.97 6.75 -25.78
N GLY A 128 -0.83 7.01 -25.15
CA GLY A 128 -0.06 8.23 -25.30
C GLY A 128 -0.78 9.50 -24.85
N ARG A 129 -0.15 10.64 -25.12
CA ARG A 129 -0.62 11.95 -24.64
C ARG A 129 -2.03 12.31 -25.16
N GLU A 130 -2.35 11.91 -26.39
CA GLU A 130 -3.64 12.24 -27.01
C GLU A 130 -4.83 11.73 -26.19
N LYS A 131 -4.72 10.51 -25.63
CA LYS A 131 -5.80 9.89 -24.88
C LYS A 131 -5.71 10.13 -23.37
N ILE A 132 -4.54 10.45 -22.83
CA ILE A 132 -4.32 10.55 -21.38
C ILE A 132 -4.36 12.00 -20.86
N ALA A 133 -3.94 12.98 -21.68
CA ALA A 133 -3.81 14.36 -21.20
C ALA A 133 -5.15 14.93 -20.71
N GLY A 134 -5.14 15.52 -19.50
CA GLY A 134 -6.32 16.15 -18.91
C GLY A 134 -7.34 15.17 -18.30
N LYS A 135 -7.02 13.87 -18.22
CA LYS A 135 -7.92 12.84 -17.70
C LYS A 135 -7.42 12.22 -16.40
N ILE A 136 -8.29 11.49 -15.72
CA ILE A 136 -7.93 10.60 -14.61
C ILE A 136 -7.68 9.20 -15.18
N VAL A 137 -6.51 8.62 -14.91
CA VAL A 137 -6.21 7.24 -15.34
C VAL A 137 -6.68 6.28 -14.28
N PHE A 138 -7.53 5.33 -14.67
CA PHE A 138 -8.01 4.25 -13.82
C PHE A 138 -7.29 2.95 -14.15
N TYR A 139 -6.37 2.53 -13.29
CA TYR A 139 -5.70 1.23 -13.42
C TYR A 139 -6.60 0.13 -12.85
N ASN A 140 -7.23 -0.64 -13.72
CA ASN A 140 -8.20 -1.68 -13.37
C ASN A 140 -7.65 -3.11 -13.49
N ARG A 141 -6.33 -3.30 -13.41
CA ARG A 141 -5.75 -4.65 -13.38
C ARG A 141 -6.05 -5.30 -12.03
N ALA A 142 -6.83 -6.36 -12.08
CA ALA A 142 -7.19 -7.15 -10.91
C ALA A 142 -6.02 -8.02 -10.42
N PHE A 143 -6.04 -8.32 -9.12
CA PHE A 143 -5.22 -9.38 -8.55
C PHE A 143 -5.58 -10.72 -9.21
N ASP A 144 -4.59 -11.48 -9.67
CA ASP A 144 -4.85 -12.79 -10.28
C ASP A 144 -5.13 -13.86 -9.22
N GLN A 145 -6.42 -14.17 -9.07
CA GLN A 145 -6.93 -15.16 -8.11
C GLN A 145 -6.48 -16.60 -8.41
N ARG A 146 -5.95 -16.89 -9.61
CA ARG A 146 -5.49 -18.23 -9.99
C ARG A 146 -4.13 -18.57 -9.36
N VAL A 147 -3.42 -17.58 -8.83
CA VAL A 147 -2.07 -17.76 -8.29
C VAL A 147 -2.16 -18.19 -6.82
N ILE A 148 -1.96 -19.50 -6.58
CA ILE A 148 -2.00 -20.12 -5.24
C ILE A 148 -1.02 -19.43 -4.27
N ARG A 149 0.17 -19.06 -4.75
CA ARG A 149 1.14 -18.26 -3.99
C ARG A 149 0.80 -16.78 -4.14
N THR A 150 -0.07 -16.27 -3.26
CA THR A 150 -0.65 -14.93 -3.32
C THR A 150 0.37 -13.79 -3.49
N GLY A 151 1.60 -13.94 -3.00
CA GLY A 151 2.68 -12.96 -3.22
C GLY A 151 3.00 -12.71 -4.71
N ALA A 152 2.91 -13.73 -5.57
CA ALA A 152 3.10 -13.56 -7.01
C ALA A 152 1.89 -12.89 -7.68
N GLY A 153 0.67 -13.19 -7.24
CA GLY A 153 -0.54 -12.48 -7.69
C GLY A 153 -0.50 -10.99 -7.34
N TYR A 154 -0.05 -10.66 -6.13
CA TYR A 154 0.16 -9.26 -5.70
C TYR A 154 1.26 -8.59 -6.54
N GLY A 155 2.39 -9.26 -6.72
CA GLY A 155 3.51 -8.77 -7.53
C GLY A 155 3.13 -8.45 -8.98
N GLY A 156 2.19 -9.20 -9.56
CA GLY A 156 1.69 -8.96 -10.91
C GLY A 156 0.83 -7.72 -11.09
N ALA A 157 0.32 -7.11 -10.00
CA ALA A 157 -0.59 -5.96 -10.06
C ALA A 157 -0.08 -4.71 -9.32
N VAL A 158 0.83 -4.84 -8.36
CA VAL A 158 1.24 -3.74 -7.46
C VAL A 158 1.98 -2.59 -8.15
N ASP A 159 2.57 -2.80 -9.33
CA ASP A 159 3.29 -1.73 -10.04
C ASP A 159 2.38 -0.51 -10.35
N GLN A 160 1.07 -0.72 -10.50
CA GLN A 160 0.09 0.34 -10.76
C GLN A 160 -0.04 1.29 -9.57
N ARG A 161 0.06 0.76 -8.35
CA ARG A 161 0.11 1.58 -7.13
C ARG A 161 1.44 2.29 -7.01
N ALA A 162 2.54 1.55 -7.21
CA ALA A 162 3.87 2.05 -6.93
C ALA A 162 4.36 3.09 -7.95
N ARG A 163 4.01 2.95 -9.22
CA ARG A 163 4.59 3.73 -10.33
C ARG A 163 3.55 4.30 -11.30
N GLY A 164 2.27 3.93 -11.17
CA GLY A 164 1.21 4.39 -12.08
C GLY A 164 1.10 5.91 -12.16
N ALA A 165 1.22 6.62 -11.04
CA ALA A 165 1.10 8.08 -11.05
C ALA A 165 2.20 8.74 -11.91
N SER A 166 3.44 8.27 -11.78
CA SER A 166 4.56 8.75 -12.60
C SER A 166 4.37 8.43 -14.09
N ARG A 167 3.93 7.20 -14.40
CA ARG A 167 3.67 6.80 -15.79
C ARG A 167 2.54 7.62 -16.42
N ALA A 168 1.44 7.86 -15.70
CA ALA A 168 0.33 8.68 -16.20
C ALA A 168 0.70 10.18 -16.31
N ALA A 169 1.52 10.69 -15.39
CA ALA A 169 1.99 12.08 -15.41
C ALA A 169 2.84 12.40 -16.64
N GLU A 170 3.64 11.44 -17.13
CA GLU A 170 4.42 11.56 -18.37
C GLU A 170 3.55 11.97 -19.58
N PHE A 171 2.30 11.49 -19.61
CA PHE A 171 1.34 11.76 -20.67
C PHE A 171 0.30 12.83 -20.30
N GLY A 172 0.48 13.54 -19.18
CA GLY A 172 -0.34 14.70 -18.80
C GLY A 172 -1.66 14.37 -18.10
N ALA A 173 -1.78 13.21 -17.46
CA ALA A 173 -2.93 12.90 -16.60
C ALA A 173 -3.03 13.91 -15.44
N LEU A 174 -4.25 14.15 -14.96
CA LEU A 174 -4.50 15.02 -13.81
C LEU A 174 -4.41 14.28 -12.47
N GLY A 175 -4.58 12.95 -12.49
CA GLY A 175 -4.53 12.09 -11.32
C GLY A 175 -4.74 10.63 -11.72
N ILE A 176 -4.58 9.73 -10.76
CA ILE A 176 -4.85 8.31 -10.95
C ILE A 176 -5.76 7.75 -9.86
N VAL A 177 -6.55 6.76 -10.24
CA VAL A 177 -7.20 5.83 -9.32
C VAL A 177 -6.81 4.41 -9.70
N ILE A 178 -6.70 3.53 -8.72
CA ILE A 178 -6.39 2.11 -8.97
C ILE A 178 -7.47 1.22 -8.36
N ARG A 179 -7.73 0.06 -8.98
CA ARG A 179 -8.35 -1.05 -8.25
C ARG A 179 -7.39 -1.51 -7.16
N SER A 180 -7.91 -1.69 -5.95
CA SER A 180 -7.13 -2.23 -4.84
C SER A 180 -6.50 -3.58 -5.20
N VAL A 181 -5.21 -3.73 -4.89
CA VAL A 181 -4.47 -4.96 -5.14
C VAL A 181 -4.73 -5.91 -3.98
N THR A 182 -5.82 -6.66 -4.08
CA THR A 182 -6.32 -7.54 -3.03
C THR A 182 -6.95 -8.79 -3.61
N SER A 183 -6.87 -9.89 -2.87
CA SER A 183 -7.65 -11.10 -3.17
C SER A 183 -9.08 -11.01 -2.62
N SER A 184 -9.38 -10.05 -1.74
CA SER A 184 -10.73 -9.88 -1.19
C SER A 184 -11.67 -9.17 -2.17
N PHE A 185 -12.95 -9.54 -2.13
CA PHE A 185 -14.03 -8.92 -2.93
C PHE A 185 -14.85 -7.90 -2.12
N ASP A 186 -14.20 -7.22 -1.16
CA ASP A 186 -14.83 -6.18 -0.33
C ASP A 186 -14.70 -4.78 -0.97
N ASP A 187 -15.35 -3.79 -0.36
CA ASP A 187 -15.25 -2.39 -0.81
C ASP A 187 -14.27 -1.58 0.05
N GLN A 188 -13.22 -2.21 0.60
CA GLN A 188 -12.19 -1.53 1.39
C GLN A 188 -11.01 -1.14 0.49
N PRO A 189 -10.74 0.17 0.30
CA PRO A 189 -9.61 0.60 -0.52
C PRO A 189 -8.27 0.36 0.18
N HIS A 190 -7.31 -0.19 -0.55
CA HIS A 190 -5.99 -0.56 -0.05
C HIS A 190 -4.94 0.48 -0.43
N THR A 191 -4.38 1.16 0.57
CA THR A 191 -3.26 2.09 0.39
C THR A 191 -1.94 1.34 0.15
N GLY A 192 -0.82 2.04 0.32
CA GLY A 192 0.54 1.52 0.23
C GLY A 192 1.47 2.54 -0.38
N THR A 193 2.69 2.12 -0.70
CA THR A 193 3.71 3.05 -1.18
C THR A 193 3.47 3.46 -2.63
N LEU A 194 3.63 4.77 -2.89
CA LEU A 194 3.81 5.40 -4.19
C LEU A 194 5.25 5.91 -4.33
N ILE A 195 5.79 5.83 -5.54
CA ILE A 195 7.10 6.36 -5.90
C ILE A 195 6.93 7.32 -7.07
N TYR A 196 7.09 8.61 -6.79
CA TYR A 196 7.15 9.64 -7.83
C TYR A 196 8.51 9.63 -8.52
N ALA A 197 8.52 9.87 -9.83
CA ALA A 197 9.72 10.26 -10.56
C ALA A 197 9.96 11.75 -10.35
N ASP A 198 11.14 12.12 -9.81
CA ASP A 198 11.45 13.52 -9.47
C ASP A 198 11.50 14.45 -10.70
N SER A 199 11.69 13.90 -11.89
CA SER A 199 11.70 14.64 -13.16
C SER A 199 10.30 14.93 -13.71
N LEU A 200 9.24 14.43 -13.08
CA LEU A 200 7.85 14.57 -13.57
C LEU A 200 6.97 15.31 -12.55
N PRO A 201 5.90 15.99 -13.01
CA PRO A 201 4.90 16.53 -12.12
C PRO A 201 4.30 15.42 -11.23
N LYS A 202 4.18 15.70 -9.94
CA LYS A 202 3.47 14.82 -9.01
C LYS A 202 1.97 15.03 -9.17
N ILE A 203 1.24 13.95 -9.44
CA ILE A 203 -0.22 13.98 -9.59
C ILE A 203 -0.90 13.20 -8.46
N PRO A 204 -2.10 13.59 -7.99
CA PRO A 204 -2.83 12.86 -6.97
C PRO A 204 -3.10 11.41 -7.35
N ALA A 205 -3.04 10.51 -6.38
CA ALA A 205 -3.16 9.08 -6.56
C ALA A 205 -3.94 8.42 -5.41
N ALA A 206 -4.98 7.67 -5.76
CA ALA A 206 -5.83 6.98 -4.79
C ALA A 206 -6.15 5.54 -5.21
N ALA A 207 -6.59 4.72 -4.26
CA ALA A 207 -7.11 3.39 -4.50
C ALA A 207 -8.62 3.36 -4.26
N LEU A 208 -9.33 2.60 -5.08
CA LEU A 208 -10.74 2.29 -4.93
C LEU A 208 -10.90 0.89 -4.31
N GLY A 209 -11.96 0.70 -3.52
CA GLY A 209 -12.40 -0.64 -3.10
C GLY A 209 -12.74 -1.51 -4.32
N PHE A 210 -12.79 -2.83 -4.16
CA PHE A 210 -13.01 -3.74 -5.29
C PHE A 210 -14.36 -3.46 -5.97
N GLN A 211 -15.43 -3.32 -5.16
CA GLN A 211 -16.78 -3.05 -5.68
C GLN A 211 -16.89 -1.63 -6.26
N SER A 212 -16.20 -0.65 -5.68
CA SER A 212 -16.13 0.71 -6.23
C SER A 212 -15.39 0.76 -7.57
N ALA A 213 -14.37 -0.06 -7.76
CA ALA A 213 -13.70 -0.23 -9.05
C ALA A 213 -14.65 -0.83 -10.10
N ASP A 214 -15.44 -1.85 -9.74
CA ASP A 214 -16.46 -2.44 -10.62
C ASP A 214 -17.53 -1.40 -11.02
N LYS A 215 -18.05 -0.62 -10.05
CA LYS A 215 -19.00 0.48 -10.34
C LYS A 215 -18.45 1.49 -11.32
N LEU A 216 -17.15 1.79 -11.26
CA LEU A 216 -16.50 2.73 -12.17
C LEU A 216 -16.40 2.13 -13.58
N THR A 217 -15.98 0.87 -13.71
CA THR A 217 -15.97 0.16 -15.00
C THR A 217 -17.35 0.08 -15.63
N ASP A 218 -18.39 -0.22 -14.86
CA ASP A 218 -19.77 -0.33 -15.37
C ASP A 218 -20.35 1.02 -15.86
N ALA A 219 -19.74 2.14 -15.46
CA ALA A 219 -20.18 3.49 -15.81
C ALA A 219 -19.41 4.12 -16.99
N LEU A 220 -18.37 3.46 -17.49
CA LEU A 220 -17.52 3.90 -18.62
C LEU A 220 -18.05 3.43 -19.98
#